data_AF-U3M5M2-F1
#
_entry.id   AF-U3M5M2-F1
#
_cell.length_a   1.000
_cell.length_b   1.000
_cell.length_c   1.000
_cell.angle_alpha   90.00
_cell.angle_beta   90.00
_cell.angle_gamma   90.00
#
_symmetry.space_group_name_H-M   'P 1'
#
loop_
_entity.id
_entity.type
_entity.pdbx_description
1 polymer ?
#
loop_
_entity_poly.entity_id
_entity_poly.type
_entity_poly.pdbx_seq_one_letter_code
_entity_poly.pdbx_strand_id
1 'polypeptide(L)'
;MQWLCHPLGHRFFVDGDWSVRSTPKESIYSQAGNTVDPLAQVTQAFREHLLEKALYCVAQPRGDKSSNEGQGEYSDALEYLQLLNSASDAAGATTQAFAIGSNMATVTGCDPHSKWWSSVAVVIINWLQGDDVAAERLYPAVEHLPRSLQADESPLPKACLNMFKAVRALLAKPENRQLSLNYCEKASSLFRDSLNLGPHCSSSTLDKLVQLLLCDLLLVTRTSLWREQQICSPASPQQSSASAASPAELQGFQQDLSSLRKLAHSFRPAMRRLFLHEATARLMAGASPTRTHQLLDR
;
A
#
# COMPACT_ATOMS: atom_id res chain seq x y z
N MET A 1 17.54 -19.74 -3.35
CA MET A 1 17.25 -20.93 -2.51
C MET A 1 17.25 -20.69 -1.01
N GLN A 2 17.85 -19.61 -0.48
CA GLN A 2 17.96 -19.36 0.97
C GLN A 2 16.62 -19.31 1.72
N TRP A 3 15.53 -18.89 1.05
CA TRP A 3 14.21 -18.78 1.69
C TRP A 3 13.64 -20.14 2.15
N LEU A 4 13.96 -21.26 1.49
CA LEU A 4 13.53 -22.59 1.91
C LEU A 4 14.18 -23.03 3.23
N CYS A 5 15.36 -22.49 3.54
CA CYS A 5 16.04 -22.74 4.81
C CYS A 5 15.50 -21.86 5.95
N HIS A 6 14.70 -20.83 5.62
CA HIS A 6 14.02 -20.01 6.62
C HIS A 6 12.79 -20.75 7.15
N PRO A 7 12.50 -20.77 8.47
CA PRO A 7 11.37 -21.52 9.03
C PRO A 7 10.01 -21.22 8.36
N LEU A 8 9.74 -19.94 8.07
CA LEU A 8 8.53 -19.53 7.35
C LEU A 8 8.48 -20.07 5.91
N GLY A 9 9.62 -20.07 5.22
CA GLY A 9 9.70 -20.56 3.85
C GLY A 9 9.60 -22.07 3.77
N HIS A 10 10.29 -22.78 4.67
CA HIS A 10 10.16 -24.23 4.82
C HIS A 10 8.70 -24.63 5.07
N ARG A 11 8.05 -23.98 6.05
CA ARG A 11 6.65 -24.28 6.38
C ARG A 11 5.72 -23.95 5.22
N PHE A 12 5.90 -22.80 4.58
CA PHE A 12 5.13 -22.45 3.39
C PHE A 12 5.24 -23.56 2.35
N PHE A 13 6.46 -23.98 2.01
CA PHE A 13 6.74 -25.02 1.02
C PHE A 13 6.13 -26.38 1.37
N VAL A 14 6.24 -26.84 2.62
CA VAL A 14 5.77 -28.16 3.06
C VAL A 14 4.26 -28.21 3.24
N ASP A 15 3.65 -27.15 3.78
CA ASP A 15 2.21 -27.09 4.06
C ASP A 15 1.38 -26.76 2.80
N GLY A 16 2.03 -26.25 1.74
CA GLY A 16 1.37 -25.79 0.52
C GLY A 16 1.04 -26.89 -0.48
N ASP A 17 -0.13 -26.79 -1.10
CA ASP A 17 -0.54 -27.63 -2.23
C ASP A 17 -0.18 -26.93 -3.55
N TRP A 18 0.92 -27.35 -4.17
CA TRP A 18 1.49 -26.69 -5.35
C TRP A 18 0.98 -27.29 -6.65
N SER A 19 0.18 -26.52 -7.39
CA SER A 19 -0.12 -26.81 -8.80
C SER A 19 0.78 -25.97 -9.70
N VAL A 20 1.74 -26.63 -10.34
CA VAL A 20 2.66 -25.99 -11.29
C VAL A 20 1.93 -25.85 -12.62
N ARG A 21 1.82 -24.61 -13.12
CA ARG A 21 1.14 -24.31 -14.38
C ARG A 21 2.13 -24.35 -15.54
N SER A 22 1.66 -24.70 -16.73
CA SER A 22 2.46 -24.62 -17.95
C SER A 22 2.86 -23.19 -18.29
N THR A 23 1.99 -22.23 -17.99
CA THR A 23 2.26 -20.79 -18.03
C THR A 23 2.20 -20.21 -16.61
N PRO A 24 3.26 -19.55 -16.14
CA PRO A 24 3.23 -18.92 -14.82
C PRO A 24 2.13 -17.87 -14.72
N LYS A 25 1.64 -17.65 -13.50
CA LYS A 25 0.64 -16.63 -13.21
C LYS A 25 1.22 -15.25 -13.49
N GLU A 26 0.61 -14.50 -14.39
CA GLU A 26 0.88 -13.07 -14.54
C GLU A 26 0.40 -12.32 -13.31
N SER A 27 1.24 -11.42 -12.80
CA SER A 27 0.97 -10.71 -11.56
C SER A 27 1.69 -9.36 -11.53
N ILE A 28 0.97 -8.35 -11.07
CA ILE A 28 1.56 -7.04 -10.81
C ILE A 28 2.43 -7.04 -9.55
N TYR A 29 2.36 -8.07 -8.71
CA TYR A 29 3.07 -8.15 -7.42
C TYR A 29 4.42 -8.86 -7.51
N SER A 30 4.58 -9.75 -8.48
CA SER A 30 5.79 -10.54 -8.64
C SER A 30 5.93 -11.10 -10.05
N GLN A 31 7.15 -11.36 -10.50
CA GLN A 31 7.44 -12.00 -11.78
C GLN A 31 8.05 -13.38 -11.56
N ALA A 32 7.48 -14.41 -12.17
CA ALA A 32 8.16 -15.71 -12.28
C ALA A 32 9.49 -15.49 -13.03
N GLY A 33 10.60 -15.87 -12.42
CA GLY A 33 11.92 -15.79 -13.07
C GLY A 33 11.98 -16.75 -14.26
N ASN A 34 12.28 -18.02 -13.98
CA ASN A 34 12.29 -19.07 -14.99
C ASN A 34 10.90 -19.72 -15.12
N THR A 35 10.23 -19.54 -16.25
CA THR A 35 8.84 -20.01 -16.45
C THR A 35 8.72 -21.54 -16.53
N VAL A 36 9.81 -22.25 -16.87
CA VAL A 36 9.85 -23.71 -16.94
C VAL A 36 10.36 -24.38 -15.65
N ASP A 37 10.74 -23.59 -14.64
CA ASP A 37 11.14 -24.09 -13.33
C ASP A 37 9.95 -24.08 -12.36
N PRO A 38 9.45 -25.25 -11.92
CA PRO A 38 8.40 -25.36 -10.90
C PRO A 38 8.69 -24.54 -9.64
N LEU A 39 9.95 -24.51 -9.22
CA LEU A 39 10.35 -23.84 -7.99
C LEU A 39 10.35 -22.32 -8.14
N ALA A 40 10.52 -21.80 -9.36
CA ALA A 40 10.36 -20.37 -9.62
C ALA A 40 8.90 -19.93 -9.44
N GLN A 41 7.92 -20.78 -9.79
CA GLN A 41 6.50 -20.51 -9.54
C GLN A 41 6.16 -20.56 -8.06
N VAL A 42 6.72 -21.52 -7.31
CA VAL A 42 6.53 -21.58 -5.85
C VAL A 42 7.22 -20.40 -5.16
N THR A 43 8.41 -20.00 -5.62
CA THR A 43 9.10 -18.79 -5.12
C THR A 43 8.32 -17.52 -5.44
N GLN A 44 7.66 -17.46 -6.61
CA GLN A 44 6.74 -16.38 -6.95
C GLN A 44 5.58 -16.30 -5.94
N ALA A 45 4.92 -17.43 -5.68
CA ALA A 45 3.84 -17.52 -4.70
C ALA A 45 4.31 -17.15 -3.28
N PHE A 46 5.52 -17.54 -2.90
CA PHE A 46 6.09 -17.20 -1.59
C PHE A 46 6.29 -15.69 -1.43
N ARG A 47 6.79 -14.99 -2.45
CA ARG A 47 6.94 -13.52 -2.41
C ARG A 47 5.59 -12.82 -2.29
N GLU A 48 4.58 -13.27 -3.04
CA GLU A 48 3.21 -12.76 -2.91
C GLU A 48 2.65 -13.02 -1.50
N HIS A 49 2.90 -14.20 -0.94
CA HIS A 49 2.49 -14.55 0.42
C HIS A 49 3.12 -13.62 1.47
N LEU A 50 4.43 -13.34 1.36
CA LEU A 50 5.12 -12.43 2.28
C LEU A 50 4.56 -11.01 2.19
N LEU A 51 4.31 -10.51 0.96
CA LEU A 51 3.68 -9.21 0.77
C LEU A 51 2.28 -9.18 1.37
N GLU A 52 1.48 -10.25 1.20
CA GLU A 52 0.14 -10.35 1.77
C GLU A 52 0.18 -10.29 3.30
N LYS A 53 1.09 -11.05 3.92
CA LYS A 53 1.29 -11.04 5.37
C LYS A 53 1.71 -9.66 5.88
N ALA A 54 2.66 -9.01 5.21
CA ALA A 54 3.11 -7.67 5.58
C ALA A 54 1.97 -6.65 5.52
N LEU A 55 1.22 -6.62 4.41
CA LEU A 55 0.10 -5.68 4.24
C LEU A 55 -1.06 -5.98 5.20
N TYR A 56 -1.29 -7.24 5.56
CA TYR A 56 -2.28 -7.60 6.57
C TYR A 56 -1.91 -7.05 7.96
N CYS A 57 -0.64 -7.15 8.35
CA CYS A 57 -0.13 -6.54 9.58
C CYS A 57 -0.34 -5.02 9.59
N VAL A 58 -0.12 -4.33 8.46
CA VAL A 58 -0.37 -2.88 8.33
C VAL A 58 -1.87 -2.54 8.40
N ALA A 59 -2.72 -3.36 7.79
CA ALA A 59 -4.17 -3.14 7.79
C ALA A 59 -4.81 -3.33 9.18
N GLN A 60 -4.21 -4.19 10.02
CA GLN A 60 -4.65 -4.49 11.38
C GLN A 60 -3.49 -4.34 12.37
N PRO A 61 -3.08 -3.10 12.71
CA PRO A 61 -2.12 -2.92 13.78
C PRO A 61 -2.67 -3.55 15.06
N ARG A 62 -1.79 -4.21 15.83
CA ARG A 62 -2.18 -4.90 17.08
C ARG A 62 -2.80 -3.87 18.02
N GLY A 63 -4.11 -3.93 18.21
CA GLY A 63 -4.80 -3.07 19.18
C GLY A 63 -4.53 -3.56 20.61
N ASP A 64 -4.02 -2.66 21.47
CA ASP A 64 -4.03 -2.66 22.95
C ASP A 64 -4.15 -4.02 23.67
N LYS A 65 -3.37 -5.01 23.23
CA LYS A 65 -3.15 -6.23 24.00
C LYS A 65 -1.75 -6.17 24.58
N SER A 66 -1.71 -5.68 25.82
CA SER A 66 -0.70 -5.94 26.84
C SER A 66 0.73 -6.16 26.33
N SER A 67 1.53 -5.11 26.43
CA SER A 67 2.92 -5.13 26.88
C SER A 67 3.70 -6.43 26.63
N ASN A 68 4.22 -6.58 25.40
CA ASN A 68 5.60 -7.03 25.27
C ASN A 68 6.41 -5.77 24.91
N GLU A 69 6.95 -5.13 25.95
CA GLU A 69 7.81 -3.95 25.82
C GLU A 69 9.01 -4.28 24.94
N GLY A 70 9.01 -3.80 23.69
CA GLY A 70 10.18 -3.86 22.81
C GLY A 70 9.91 -4.07 21.31
N GLN A 71 8.76 -4.65 20.90
CA GLN A 71 8.45 -4.83 19.47
C GLN A 71 7.58 -3.67 18.96
N GLY A 72 8.10 -2.90 18.00
CA GLY A 72 7.36 -1.80 17.37
C GLY A 72 6.08 -2.27 16.67
N GLU A 73 5.09 -1.38 16.56
CA GLU A 73 3.72 -1.63 16.04
C GLU A 73 3.70 -2.35 14.67
N TYR A 74 4.74 -2.19 13.86
CA TYR A 74 4.89 -2.76 12.52
C TYR A 74 6.07 -3.73 12.36
N SER A 75 6.64 -4.21 13.46
CA SER A 75 7.80 -5.12 13.46
C SER A 75 7.57 -6.38 12.60
N ASP A 76 6.46 -7.10 12.82
CA ASP A 76 6.09 -8.27 12.00
C ASP A 76 6.06 -7.94 10.50
N ALA A 77 5.48 -6.79 10.12
CA ALA A 77 5.38 -6.38 8.73
C ALA A 77 6.76 -6.14 8.11
N LEU A 78 7.65 -5.47 8.84
CA LEU A 78 9.01 -5.21 8.40
C LEU A 78 9.84 -6.50 8.27
N GLU A 79 9.66 -7.48 9.16
CA GLU A 79 10.30 -8.80 9.06
C GLU A 79 9.88 -9.54 7.77
N TYR A 80 8.58 -9.56 7.46
CA TYR A 80 8.08 -10.14 6.21
C TYR A 80 8.64 -9.41 4.97
N LEU A 81 8.74 -8.08 5.00
CA LEU A 81 9.27 -7.27 3.90
C LEU A 81 10.79 -7.44 3.71
N GLN A 82 11.54 -7.64 4.79
CA GLN A 82 12.96 -8.00 4.72
C GLN A 82 13.15 -9.37 4.05
N LEU A 83 12.37 -10.37 4.46
CA LEU A 83 12.41 -11.70 3.84
C LEU A 83 11.97 -11.63 2.37
N LEU A 84 10.97 -10.82 2.04
CA LEU A 84 10.51 -10.58 0.67
C LEU A 84 11.65 -10.04 -0.20
N ASN A 85 12.35 -9.01 0.25
CA ASN A 85 13.48 -8.45 -0.50
C ASN A 85 14.58 -9.49 -0.74
N SER A 86 14.93 -10.27 0.29
CA SER A 86 15.93 -11.34 0.14
C SER A 86 15.51 -12.41 -0.87
N ALA A 87 14.22 -12.76 -0.90
CA ALA A 87 13.67 -13.71 -1.86
C ALA A 87 13.59 -13.14 -3.28
N SER A 88 13.33 -11.83 -3.42
CA SER A 88 13.34 -11.11 -4.70
C SER A 88 14.74 -11.00 -5.30
N ASP A 89 15.78 -10.81 -4.48
CA ASP A 89 17.18 -10.81 -4.90
C ASP A 89 17.64 -12.18 -5.40
N ALA A 90 17.19 -13.25 -4.74
CA ALA A 90 17.57 -14.61 -5.09
C ALA A 90 16.88 -15.14 -6.36
N ALA A 91 15.84 -14.46 -6.86
CA ALA A 91 14.95 -14.97 -7.91
C ALA A 91 15.60 -15.14 -9.29
N GLY A 92 16.72 -14.48 -9.56
CA GLY A 92 17.48 -14.63 -10.80
C GLY A 92 18.93 -15.05 -10.61
N ALA A 93 19.30 -15.53 -9.42
CA ALA A 93 20.57 -16.24 -9.24
C ALA A 93 20.57 -17.62 -9.94
N THR A 94 19.39 -18.19 -10.20
CA THR A 94 19.23 -19.54 -10.76
C THR A 94 19.41 -19.64 -12.27
N THR A 95 19.59 -18.52 -12.98
CA THR A 95 19.85 -18.51 -14.44
C THR A 95 21.35 -18.60 -14.79
N GLN A 96 22.26 -18.60 -13.81
CA GLN A 96 23.67 -18.87 -14.05
C GLN A 96 23.92 -20.39 -14.12
N ALA A 97 23.49 -21.00 -15.22
CA ALA A 97 24.17 -22.18 -15.71
C ALA A 97 25.64 -21.80 -15.97
N PHE A 98 26.56 -22.55 -15.37
CA PHE A 98 28.02 -22.47 -15.49
C PHE A 98 28.52 -21.85 -16.81
N ALA A 99 28.80 -20.55 -16.81
CA ALA A 99 29.60 -19.90 -17.85
C ALA A 99 30.90 -19.41 -17.19
N ILE A 100 31.94 -20.24 -17.27
CA ILE A 100 33.30 -19.85 -16.90
C ILE A 100 33.78 -18.85 -17.97
N GLY A 101 33.87 -17.58 -17.58
CA GLY A 101 34.59 -16.55 -18.32
C GLY A 101 33.70 -15.62 -19.13
N SER A 102 33.30 -14.49 -18.53
CA SER A 102 33.41 -13.17 -19.15
C SER A 102 32.88 -12.07 -18.21
N ASN A 103 33.61 -10.95 -18.24
CA ASN A 103 33.48 -9.69 -17.50
C ASN A 103 32.15 -9.38 -16.78
N MET A 104 32.31 -9.07 -15.50
CA MET A 104 31.31 -8.58 -14.55
C MET A 104 30.55 -7.34 -15.05
N ALA A 105 29.39 -7.57 -15.64
CA ALA A 105 28.20 -6.76 -15.41
C ALA A 105 27.13 -7.71 -14.91
N THR A 106 27.05 -7.89 -13.60
CA THR A 106 25.96 -8.63 -12.95
C THR A 106 24.65 -7.89 -13.24
N VAL A 107 23.97 -8.23 -14.32
CA VAL A 107 22.53 -8.00 -14.40
C VAL A 107 21.92 -8.97 -13.40
N THR A 108 21.86 -8.52 -12.14
CA THR A 108 21.21 -9.24 -11.06
C THR A 108 19.76 -9.45 -11.48
N GLY A 109 19.40 -10.68 -11.85
CA GLY A 109 18.03 -11.07 -12.08
C GLY A 109 17.29 -10.94 -10.75
N CYS A 110 16.64 -9.81 -10.56
CA CYS A 110 15.88 -9.47 -9.39
C CYS A 110 14.45 -9.28 -9.83
N ASP A 111 13.48 -9.71 -9.04
CA ASP A 111 12.08 -9.40 -9.33
C ASP A 111 11.78 -7.92 -9.04
N PRO A 112 11.59 -7.09 -10.09
CA PRO A 112 11.38 -5.67 -9.92
C PRO A 112 9.98 -5.35 -9.39
N HIS A 113 8.99 -6.23 -9.61
CA HIS A 113 7.63 -6.01 -9.13
C HIS A 113 7.60 -6.13 -7.60
N SER A 114 8.10 -7.25 -7.06
CA SER A 114 8.11 -7.49 -5.61
C SER A 114 8.95 -6.48 -4.85
N LYS A 115 10.10 -6.06 -5.40
CA LYS A 115 10.92 -4.99 -4.79
C LYS A 115 10.20 -3.65 -4.76
N TRP A 116 9.52 -3.29 -5.84
CA TRP A 116 8.79 -2.04 -5.90
C TRP A 116 7.65 -2.02 -4.88
N TRP A 117 6.84 -3.08 -4.80
CA TRP A 117 5.80 -3.21 -3.79
C TRP A 117 6.33 -3.26 -2.37
N SER A 118 7.46 -3.93 -2.13
CA SER A 118 8.12 -3.91 -0.83
C SER A 118 8.54 -2.49 -0.46
N SER A 119 9.11 -1.73 -1.38
CA SER A 119 9.55 -0.36 -1.14
C SER A 119 8.35 0.55 -0.82
N VAL A 120 7.25 0.40 -1.56
CA VAL A 120 5.98 1.11 -1.30
C VAL A 120 5.49 0.81 0.11
N ALA A 121 5.43 -0.46 0.51
CA ALA A 121 4.97 -0.86 1.84
C ALA A 121 5.86 -0.31 2.97
N VAL A 122 7.19 -0.36 2.82
CA VAL A 122 8.12 0.17 3.83
C VAL A 122 7.99 1.70 3.96
N VAL A 123 7.87 2.43 2.84
CA VAL A 123 7.65 3.89 2.87
C VAL A 123 6.37 4.22 3.64
N ILE A 124 5.28 3.50 3.39
CA ILE A 124 4.01 3.72 4.08
C ILE A 124 4.14 3.43 5.58
N ILE A 125 4.83 2.34 5.96
CA ILE A 125 5.10 2.03 7.37
C ILE A 125 5.90 3.15 8.04
N ASN A 126 6.93 3.69 7.38
CA ASN A 126 7.73 4.79 7.92
C ASN A 126 6.89 6.06 8.13
N TRP A 127 6.01 6.42 7.18
CA TRP A 127 5.06 7.52 7.37
C TRP A 127 4.11 7.28 8.54
N LEU A 128 3.61 6.06 8.71
CA LEU A 128 2.75 5.71 9.85
C LEU A 128 3.49 5.78 11.20
N GLN A 129 4.80 5.52 11.21
CA GLN A 129 5.66 5.66 12.38
C GLN A 129 6.13 7.11 12.63
N GLY A 130 5.90 8.03 11.69
CA GLY A 130 6.42 9.39 11.73
C GLY A 130 7.93 9.49 11.47
N ASP A 131 8.55 8.45 10.89
CA ASP A 131 9.96 8.47 10.49
C ASP A 131 10.11 8.92 9.03
N ASP A 132 9.90 10.22 8.80
CA ASP A 132 9.98 10.82 7.48
C ASP A 132 11.37 10.67 6.84
N VAL A 133 12.44 10.65 7.66
CA VAL A 133 13.82 10.50 7.19
C VAL A 133 14.05 9.09 6.62
N ALA A 134 13.55 8.05 7.29
CA ALA A 134 13.61 6.69 6.77
C ALA A 134 12.75 6.52 5.52
N ALA A 135 11.58 7.17 5.46
CA ALA A 135 10.73 7.17 4.27
C ALA A 135 11.44 7.81 3.07
N GLU A 136 12.03 9.00 3.24
CA GLU A 136 12.71 9.77 2.20
C GLU A 136 13.84 8.99 1.52
N ARG A 137 14.60 8.20 2.27
CA ARG A 137 15.68 7.35 1.74
C ARG A 137 15.20 6.34 0.70
N LEU A 138 13.92 5.95 0.75
CA LEU A 138 13.31 4.97 -0.14
C LEU A 138 12.51 5.60 -1.29
N TYR A 139 12.35 6.93 -1.31
CA TYR A 139 11.61 7.63 -2.37
C TYR A 139 12.10 7.30 -3.78
N PRO A 140 13.42 7.25 -4.07
CA PRO A 140 13.89 6.87 -5.40
C PRO A 140 13.41 5.48 -5.82
N ALA A 141 13.30 4.51 -4.91
CA ALA A 141 12.85 3.16 -5.24
C ALA A 141 11.36 3.13 -5.62
N VAL A 142 10.53 3.96 -4.98
CA VAL A 142 9.09 4.05 -5.27
C VAL A 142 8.81 4.88 -6.52
N GLU A 143 9.55 5.96 -6.75
CA GLU A 143 9.39 6.84 -7.91
C GLU A 143 9.63 6.12 -9.24
N HIS A 144 10.59 5.19 -9.26
CA HIS A 144 10.94 4.41 -10.45
C HIS A 144 10.05 3.17 -10.58
N LEU A 145 8.78 3.39 -10.97
CA LEU A 145 7.84 2.31 -11.29
C LEU A 145 8.40 1.42 -12.42
N PRO A 146 8.51 0.09 -12.26
CA PRO A 146 8.97 -0.81 -13.31
C PRO A 146 8.21 -0.64 -14.63
N ARG A 147 8.92 -0.67 -15.78
CA ARG A 147 8.33 -0.45 -17.11
C ARG A 147 7.19 -1.42 -17.44
N SER A 148 7.33 -2.68 -17.02
CA SER A 148 6.27 -3.69 -17.13
C SER A 148 5.00 -3.26 -16.40
N LEU A 149 5.11 -2.74 -15.18
CA LEU A 149 3.97 -2.21 -14.43
C LEU A 149 3.43 -0.88 -14.98
N GLN A 150 4.25 -0.09 -15.68
CA GLN A 150 3.77 1.09 -16.41
C GLN A 150 2.90 0.70 -17.61
N ALA A 151 3.27 -0.36 -18.32
CA ALA A 151 2.55 -0.88 -19.48
C ALA A 151 1.36 -1.77 -19.12
N ASP A 152 1.30 -2.27 -17.87
CA ASP A 152 0.21 -3.14 -17.40
C ASP A 152 -1.16 -2.45 -17.43
N GLU A 153 -2.19 -3.24 -17.75
CA GLU A 153 -3.59 -2.81 -17.81
C GLU A 153 -4.15 -2.49 -16.42
N SER A 154 -3.62 -3.13 -15.37
CA SER A 154 -4.04 -2.85 -14.00
C SER A 154 -3.72 -1.40 -13.64
N PRO A 155 -4.72 -0.61 -13.21
CA PRO A 155 -4.49 0.78 -12.81
C PRO A 155 -3.84 0.89 -11.41
N LEU A 156 -3.77 -0.22 -10.65
CA LEU A 156 -3.41 -0.20 -9.24
C LEU A 156 -1.97 0.27 -8.95
N PRO A 157 -0.92 -0.15 -9.69
CA PRO A 157 0.44 0.37 -9.50
C PRO A 157 0.51 1.88 -9.77
N LYS A 158 -0.18 2.34 -10.81
CA LYS A 158 -0.26 3.76 -11.19
C LYS A 158 -1.01 4.57 -10.12
N ALA A 159 -2.06 4.01 -9.53
CA ALA A 159 -2.81 4.64 -8.44
C ALA A 159 -1.93 4.80 -7.20
N CYS A 160 -1.18 3.76 -6.82
CA CYS A 160 -0.24 3.79 -5.69
C CYS A 160 0.89 4.81 -5.91
N LEU A 161 1.45 4.89 -7.12
CA LEU A 161 2.46 5.90 -7.44
C LEU A 161 1.92 7.32 -7.34
N ASN A 162 0.69 7.59 -7.80
CA ASN A 162 0.08 8.91 -7.64
C ASN A 162 -0.20 9.22 -6.17
N MET A 163 -0.61 8.24 -5.36
CA MET A 163 -0.76 8.48 -3.91
C MET A 163 0.55 8.75 -3.21
N PHE A 164 1.61 8.02 -3.56
CA PHE A 164 2.94 8.31 -3.06
C PHE A 164 3.35 9.76 -3.36
N LYS A 165 3.10 10.22 -4.60
CA LYS A 165 3.37 11.62 -5.00
C LYS A 165 2.50 12.63 -4.25
N ALA A 166 1.25 12.28 -3.93
CA ALA A 166 0.36 13.13 -3.13
C ALA A 166 0.93 13.31 -1.71
N VAL A 167 1.21 12.22 -1.00
CA VAL A 167 1.76 12.28 0.37
C VAL A 167 3.09 13.02 0.38
N ARG A 168 4.00 12.75 -0.56
CA ARG A 168 5.27 13.47 -0.65
C ARG A 168 5.06 14.97 -0.91
N ALA A 169 4.14 15.35 -1.78
CA ALA A 169 3.83 16.76 -2.05
C ALA A 169 3.31 17.45 -0.79
N LEU A 170 2.40 16.80 -0.05
CA LEU A 170 1.88 17.26 1.24
C LEU A 170 3.02 17.48 2.26
N LEU A 171 3.89 16.48 2.46
CA LEU A 171 4.96 16.54 3.47
C LEU A 171 6.10 17.51 3.11
N ALA A 172 6.33 17.77 1.82
CA ALA A 172 7.47 18.58 1.39
C ALA A 172 7.34 20.07 1.75
N LYS A 173 6.22 20.71 1.37
CA LYS A 173 5.98 22.15 1.59
C LYS A 173 4.48 22.46 1.61
N PRO A 174 4.00 23.39 2.47
CA PRO A 174 2.59 23.81 2.48
C PRO A 174 2.09 24.36 1.14
N GLU A 175 2.97 24.98 0.35
CA GLU A 175 2.68 25.54 -0.99
C GLU A 175 2.27 24.45 -2.00
N ASN A 176 2.68 23.20 -1.78
CA ASN A 176 2.38 22.08 -2.67
C ASN A 176 0.97 21.51 -2.46
N ARG A 177 0.13 22.12 -1.63
CA ARG A 177 -1.25 21.68 -1.35
C ARG A 177 -2.02 21.32 -2.63
N GLN A 178 -2.06 22.23 -3.61
CA GLN A 178 -2.79 22.01 -4.85
C GLN A 178 -2.20 20.87 -5.69
N LEU A 179 -0.87 20.72 -5.66
CA LEU A 179 -0.19 19.62 -6.32
C LEU A 179 -0.55 18.27 -5.67
N SER A 180 -0.57 18.22 -4.34
CA SER A 180 -1.03 17.05 -3.58
C SER A 180 -2.47 16.68 -3.92
N LEU A 181 -3.40 17.66 -3.96
CA LEU A 181 -4.78 17.44 -4.36
C LEU A 181 -4.90 16.88 -5.78
N ASN A 182 -4.15 17.44 -6.74
CA ASN A 182 -4.15 16.94 -8.11
C ASN A 182 -3.68 15.48 -8.22
N TYR A 183 -2.70 15.08 -7.40
CA TYR A 183 -2.28 13.68 -7.32
C TYR A 183 -3.32 12.80 -6.63
N CYS A 184 -3.99 13.28 -5.58
CA CYS A 184 -5.13 12.58 -4.98
C CYS A 184 -6.23 12.32 -6.01
N GLU A 185 -6.64 13.31 -6.82
CA GLU A 185 -7.68 13.11 -7.83
C GLU A 185 -7.30 12.04 -8.88
N LYS A 186 -6.05 12.05 -9.34
CA LYS A 186 -5.54 11.02 -10.26
C LYS A 186 -5.55 9.64 -9.63
N ALA A 187 -5.08 9.53 -8.39
CA ALA A 187 -5.10 8.28 -7.65
C ALA A 187 -6.53 7.78 -7.40
N SER A 188 -7.45 8.65 -6.96
CA SER A 188 -8.86 8.34 -6.75
C SER A 188 -9.52 7.79 -8.01
N SER A 189 -9.23 8.37 -9.19
CA SER A 189 -9.74 7.86 -10.46
C SER A 189 -9.25 6.45 -10.75
N LEU A 190 -7.93 6.25 -10.76
CA LEU A 190 -7.32 4.95 -11.04
C LEU A 190 -7.73 3.87 -10.03
N PHE A 191 -7.90 4.26 -8.77
CA PHE A 191 -8.40 3.38 -7.72
C PHE A 191 -9.84 2.93 -7.99
N ARG A 192 -10.75 3.84 -8.37
CA ARG A 192 -12.11 3.47 -8.75
C ARG A 192 -12.12 2.54 -9.96
N ASP A 193 -11.28 2.80 -10.94
CA ASP A 193 -11.15 1.92 -12.10
C ASP A 193 -10.73 0.50 -11.66
N SER A 194 -9.81 0.39 -10.69
CA SER A 194 -9.41 -0.90 -10.12
C SER A 194 -10.54 -1.66 -9.41
N LEU A 195 -11.50 -0.94 -8.81
CA LEU A 195 -12.65 -1.55 -8.12
C LEU A 195 -13.74 -2.01 -9.07
N ASN A 196 -13.80 -1.44 -10.28
CA ASN A 196 -14.84 -1.71 -11.27
C ASN A 196 -14.35 -2.61 -12.41
N LEU A 197 -13.18 -3.25 -12.28
CA LEU A 197 -12.76 -4.31 -13.19
C LEU A 197 -13.85 -5.39 -13.17
N GLY A 198 -14.41 -5.71 -14.35
CA GLY A 198 -15.68 -6.42 -14.49
C GLY A 198 -15.72 -7.81 -13.82
N PRO A 199 -16.90 -8.48 -13.83
CA PRO A 199 -17.14 -9.72 -13.07
C PRO A 199 -16.21 -10.90 -13.38
N HIS A 200 -15.43 -10.83 -14.46
CA HIS A 200 -14.42 -11.82 -14.85
C HIS A 200 -13.05 -11.62 -14.17
N CYS A 201 -12.83 -10.47 -13.52
CA CYS A 201 -11.61 -10.16 -12.77
C CYS A 201 -11.91 -10.30 -11.26
N SER A 202 -11.78 -11.51 -10.72
CA SER A 202 -11.87 -11.72 -9.27
C SER A 202 -10.68 -11.05 -8.57
N SER A 203 -10.96 -10.00 -7.79
CA SER A 203 -9.95 -9.30 -6.98
C SER A 203 -9.33 -10.25 -5.94
N SER A 204 -8.02 -10.42 -6.00
CA SER A 204 -7.25 -11.24 -5.05
C SER A 204 -7.22 -10.60 -3.65
N THR A 205 -6.86 -11.38 -2.62
CA THR A 205 -6.66 -10.84 -1.27
C THR A 205 -5.62 -9.72 -1.25
N LEU A 206 -4.53 -9.87 -2.03
CA LEU A 206 -3.53 -8.83 -2.23
C LEU A 206 -4.12 -7.56 -2.84
N ASP A 207 -4.95 -7.68 -3.88
CA ASP A 207 -5.62 -6.52 -4.48
C ASP A 207 -6.45 -5.79 -3.43
N LYS A 208 -7.23 -6.51 -2.62
CA LYS A 208 -8.06 -5.92 -1.56
C LYS A 208 -7.23 -5.24 -0.48
N LEU A 209 -6.08 -5.81 -0.10
CA LEU A 209 -5.17 -5.21 0.88
C LEU A 209 -4.55 -3.91 0.35
N VAL A 210 -4.06 -3.91 -0.89
CA VAL A 210 -3.50 -2.72 -1.53
C VAL A 210 -4.58 -1.66 -1.74
N GLN A 211 -5.77 -2.06 -2.20
CA GLN A 211 -6.93 -1.19 -2.35
C GLN A 211 -7.35 -0.56 -1.02
N LEU A 212 -7.34 -1.34 0.08
CA LEU A 212 -7.61 -0.81 1.42
C LEU A 212 -6.55 0.22 1.83
N LEU A 213 -5.26 -0.12 1.69
CA LEU A 213 -4.17 0.77 2.08
C LEU A 213 -4.19 2.08 1.26
N LEU A 214 -4.43 1.98 -0.04
CA LEU A 214 -4.55 3.11 -0.95
C LEU A 214 -5.71 4.02 -0.57
N CYS A 215 -6.88 3.45 -0.29
CA CYS A 215 -8.07 4.20 0.09
C CYS A 215 -7.92 4.85 1.47
N ASP A 216 -7.31 4.15 2.42
CA ASP A 216 -6.98 4.70 3.74
C ASP A 216 -6.05 5.91 3.61
N LEU A 217 -4.97 5.78 2.82
CA LEU A 217 -4.05 6.88 2.54
C LEU A 217 -4.72 8.05 1.83
N LEU A 218 -5.62 7.81 0.87
CA LEU A 218 -6.39 8.87 0.20
C LEU A 218 -7.17 9.71 1.21
N LEU A 219 -7.92 9.03 2.08
CA LEU A 219 -8.76 9.68 3.08
C LEU A 219 -7.91 10.38 4.15
N VAL A 220 -6.81 9.79 4.60
CA VAL A 220 -5.86 10.42 5.52
C VAL A 220 -5.20 11.66 4.90
N THR A 221 -4.77 11.59 3.65
CA THR A 221 -4.13 12.70 2.94
C THR A 221 -5.10 13.86 2.76
N ARG A 222 -6.34 13.59 2.31
CA ARG A 222 -7.39 14.61 2.17
C ARG A 222 -7.78 15.24 3.51
N THR A 223 -7.81 14.45 4.58
CA THR A 223 -8.03 14.96 5.95
C THR A 223 -6.93 15.91 6.38
N SER A 224 -5.68 15.57 6.09
CA SER A 224 -4.51 16.38 6.45
C SER A 224 -4.50 17.70 5.68
N LEU A 225 -4.78 17.67 4.38
CA LEU A 225 -4.97 18.87 3.55
C LEU A 225 -6.09 19.76 4.13
N TRP A 226 -7.25 19.20 4.46
CA TRP A 226 -8.33 19.98 5.07
C TRP A 226 -7.92 20.63 6.40
N ARG A 227 -7.19 19.91 7.26
CA ARG A 227 -6.70 20.43 8.56
C ARG A 227 -5.69 21.56 8.39
N GLU A 228 -4.73 21.44 7.49
CA GLU A 228 -3.72 22.50 7.24
C GLU A 228 -4.35 23.82 6.80
N GLN A 229 -5.46 23.78 6.06
CA GLN A 229 -6.19 24.98 5.66
C GLN A 229 -6.70 25.77 6.86
N GLN A 230 -7.20 25.07 7.88
CA GLN A 230 -7.75 25.70 9.08
C GLN A 230 -6.68 26.44 9.87
N ILE A 231 -5.43 25.96 9.82
CA ILE A 231 -4.30 26.56 10.54
C ILE A 231 -3.78 27.80 9.80
N CYS A 232 -3.76 27.77 8.47
CA CYS A 232 -3.20 28.85 7.64
C CYS A 232 -4.19 29.97 7.27
N SER A 233 -5.50 29.80 7.51
CA SER A 233 -6.49 30.86 7.30
C SER A 233 -6.54 31.80 8.52
N PRO A 234 -6.22 33.10 8.39
CA PRO A 234 -6.34 34.05 9.49
C PRO A 234 -7.82 34.22 9.84
N ALA A 235 -8.25 33.65 10.96
CA ALA A 235 -9.60 33.83 11.47
C ALA A 235 -9.80 35.28 11.91
N SER A 236 -10.82 35.94 11.35
CA SER A 236 -11.48 37.05 12.02
C SER A 236 -11.94 36.59 13.42
N PRO A 237 -11.83 37.39 14.48
CA PRO A 237 -11.98 36.98 15.89
C PRO A 237 -13.41 36.54 16.32
N GLN A 238 -14.28 36.15 15.39
CA GLN A 238 -15.66 35.69 15.67
C GLN A 238 -15.98 34.26 15.18
N GLN A 239 -15.03 33.48 14.66
CA GLN A 239 -15.28 32.11 14.20
C GLN A 239 -14.37 31.08 14.89
N SER A 240 -14.62 30.84 16.18
CA SER A 240 -14.07 29.72 16.95
C SER A 240 -14.86 28.41 16.73
N SER A 241 -15.25 28.15 15.48
CA SER A 241 -15.88 26.90 15.02
C SER A 241 -15.02 26.30 13.91
N ALA A 242 -14.66 25.02 14.02
CA ALA A 242 -13.95 24.29 12.96
C ALA A 242 -14.65 24.52 11.62
N SER A 243 -13.97 25.18 10.68
CA SER A 243 -14.54 25.52 9.38
C SER A 243 -14.78 24.25 8.57
N ALA A 244 -15.98 24.11 8.00
CA ALA A 244 -16.31 23.02 7.10
C ALA A 244 -15.38 23.02 5.87
N ALA A 245 -15.15 21.84 5.31
CA ALA A 245 -14.40 21.70 4.06
C ALA A 245 -15.13 22.40 2.91
N SER A 246 -14.38 22.86 1.90
CA SER A 246 -15.02 23.39 0.68
C SER A 246 -15.85 22.29 -0.02
N PRO A 247 -16.85 22.65 -0.83
CA PRO A 247 -17.68 21.67 -1.53
C PRO A 247 -16.88 20.67 -2.38
N ALA A 248 -15.80 21.14 -3.04
CA ALA A 248 -14.94 20.29 -3.86
C ALA A 248 -14.11 19.31 -3.03
N GLU A 249 -13.55 19.75 -1.90
CA GLU A 249 -12.79 18.88 -0.99
C GLU A 249 -13.69 17.81 -0.36
N LEU A 250 -14.89 18.20 0.08
CA LEU A 250 -15.86 17.28 0.64
C LEU A 250 -16.34 16.26 -0.41
N GLN A 251 -16.55 16.71 -1.66
CA GLN A 251 -16.93 15.82 -2.76
C GLN A 251 -15.87 14.75 -3.00
N GLY A 252 -14.60 15.14 -3.12
CA GLY A 252 -13.50 14.19 -3.32
C GLY A 252 -13.36 13.20 -2.15
N PHE A 253 -13.48 13.69 -0.91
CA PHE A 253 -13.49 12.83 0.28
C PHE A 253 -14.66 11.83 0.27
N GLN A 254 -15.87 12.28 -0.05
CA GLN A 254 -17.05 11.42 -0.10
C GLN A 254 -16.97 10.37 -1.22
N GLN A 255 -16.34 10.70 -2.35
CA GLN A 255 -16.08 9.73 -3.42
C GLN A 255 -15.17 8.60 -2.94
N ASP A 256 -14.05 8.93 -2.31
CA ASP A 256 -13.13 7.91 -1.78
C ASP A 256 -13.78 7.10 -0.66
N LEU A 257 -14.57 7.73 0.22
CA LEU A 257 -15.33 7.06 1.26
C LEU A 257 -16.37 6.09 0.68
N SER A 258 -17.00 6.43 -0.45
CA SER A 258 -17.91 5.53 -1.14
C SER A 258 -17.19 4.29 -1.69
N SER A 259 -15.96 4.45 -2.18
CA SER A 259 -15.10 3.34 -2.60
C SER A 259 -14.71 2.46 -1.41
N LEU A 260 -14.39 3.05 -0.25
CA LEU A 260 -14.13 2.29 0.97
C LEU A 260 -15.35 1.48 1.42
N ARG A 261 -16.55 2.06 1.35
CA ARG A 261 -17.79 1.33 1.60
C ARG A 261 -17.90 0.12 0.69
N LYS A 262 -17.73 0.28 -0.62
CA LYS A 262 -17.76 -0.85 -1.58
C LYS A 262 -16.77 -1.95 -1.21
N LEU A 263 -15.53 -1.58 -0.89
CA LEU A 263 -14.50 -2.56 -0.48
C LEU A 263 -14.90 -3.30 0.80
N ALA A 264 -15.46 -2.60 1.79
CA ALA A 264 -15.87 -3.17 3.07
C ALA A 264 -16.99 -4.22 2.97
N HIS A 265 -17.81 -4.19 1.91
CA HIS A 265 -18.80 -5.24 1.66
C HIS A 265 -18.16 -6.60 1.35
N SER A 266 -16.96 -6.63 0.77
CA SER A 266 -16.29 -7.86 0.33
C SER A 266 -14.97 -8.15 1.07
N PHE A 267 -14.55 -7.25 1.96
CA PHE A 267 -13.29 -7.33 2.70
C PHE A 267 -13.43 -6.76 4.11
N ARG A 268 -13.70 -7.66 5.06
CA ARG A 268 -13.96 -7.32 6.48
C ARG A 268 -12.93 -6.38 7.13
N PRO A 269 -11.60 -6.48 6.87
CA PRO A 269 -10.63 -5.55 7.47
C PRO A 269 -10.91 -4.06 7.18
N ALA A 270 -11.58 -3.74 6.07
CA ALA A 270 -11.91 -2.37 5.71
C ALA A 270 -12.98 -1.72 6.62
N MET A 271 -13.81 -2.51 7.30
CA MET A 271 -14.89 -1.98 8.17
C MET A 271 -14.35 -1.10 9.30
N ARG A 272 -13.21 -1.45 9.90
CA ARG A 272 -12.62 -0.64 10.98
C ARG A 272 -12.21 0.75 10.49
N ARG A 273 -11.60 0.82 9.31
CA ARG A 273 -11.20 2.09 8.68
C ARG A 273 -12.42 2.90 8.25
N LEU A 274 -13.49 2.23 7.80
CA LEU A 274 -14.72 2.89 7.35
C LEU A 274 -15.32 3.76 8.46
N PHE A 275 -15.49 3.24 9.67
CA PHE A 275 -16.10 4.01 10.77
C PHE A 275 -15.34 5.30 11.11
N LEU A 276 -14.00 5.23 11.15
CA LEU A 276 -13.13 6.38 11.41
C LEU A 276 -13.26 7.46 10.34
N HIS A 277 -13.31 7.05 9.06
CA HIS A 277 -13.43 8.00 7.96
C HIS A 277 -14.85 8.55 7.79
N GLU A 278 -15.88 7.81 8.19
CA GLU A 278 -17.25 8.34 8.27
C GLU A 278 -17.39 9.41 9.34
N ALA A 279 -16.75 9.25 10.49
CA ALA A 279 -16.66 10.30 11.49
C ALA A 279 -15.95 11.54 10.92
N THR A 280 -14.83 11.34 10.21
CA THR A 280 -14.09 12.44 9.58
C THR A 280 -14.92 13.18 8.53
N ALA A 281 -15.68 12.47 7.67
CA ALA A 281 -16.60 13.09 6.71
C ALA A 281 -17.64 14.00 7.38
N ARG A 282 -18.17 13.59 8.55
CA ARG A 282 -19.13 14.40 9.30
C ARG A 282 -18.50 15.68 9.81
N LEU A 283 -17.27 15.60 10.35
CA LEU A 283 -16.52 16.78 10.79
C LEU A 283 -16.22 17.72 9.61
N MET A 284 -15.79 17.18 8.47
CA MET A 284 -15.58 17.96 7.24
C MET A 284 -16.87 18.63 6.75
N ALA A 285 -18.03 18.03 6.98
CA ALA A 285 -19.34 18.62 6.69
C ALA A 285 -19.85 19.63 7.75
N GLY A 286 -19.05 19.94 8.79
CA GLY A 286 -19.40 20.90 9.83
C GLY A 286 -20.22 20.32 11.00
N ALA A 287 -20.30 19.00 11.15
CA ALA A 287 -20.95 18.40 12.33
C ALA A 287 -20.16 18.68 13.61
N SER A 288 -20.86 18.80 14.76
CA SER A 288 -20.19 19.05 16.04
C SER A 288 -19.34 17.85 16.50
N PRO A 289 -18.13 18.08 17.06
CA PRO A 289 -17.25 16.99 17.50
C PRO A 289 -17.88 16.04 18.52
N THR A 290 -18.62 16.59 19.49
CA THR A 290 -19.31 15.81 20.53
C THR A 290 -20.33 14.83 19.96
N ARG A 291 -21.08 15.25 18.91
CA ARG A 291 -22.07 14.39 18.25
C ARG A 291 -21.41 13.30 17.41
N THR A 292 -20.25 13.60 16.83
CA THR A 292 -19.47 12.62 16.06
C THR A 292 -18.85 11.55 16.95
N HIS A 293 -18.28 11.91 18.11
CA HIS A 293 -17.71 10.95 19.07
C HIS A 293 -18.76 9.98 19.63
N GLN A 294 -19.96 10.46 19.98
CA GLN A 294 -21.06 9.61 20.47
C GLN A 294 -21.51 8.50 19.50
N LEU A 295 -21.19 8.61 18.21
CA LEU A 295 -21.49 7.60 17.20
C LEU A 295 -20.38 6.57 17.00
N LEU A 296 -19.15 6.88 17.44
CA LEU A 296 -18.02 5.95 17.41
C LEU A 296 -18.04 4.99 18.60
N ASP A 297 -18.66 5.39 19.71
CA ASP A 297 -18.83 4.58 20.93
C ASP A 297 -19.99 3.54 20.84
N ARG A 298 -20.64 3.42 19.67
CA ARG A 298 -21.74 2.47 19.42
C ARG A 298 -21.28 1.30 18.58
#